data_AF-A0A952LQM2-F1
#
_entry.id   AF-A0A952LQM2-F1
#
_cell.length_a   1.000
_cell.length_b   1.000
_cell.length_c   1.000
_cell.angle_alpha   90.00
_cell.angle_beta   90.00
_cell.angle_gamma   90.00
#
_symmetry.space_group_name_H-M   'P 1'
#
loop_
_entity.id
_entity.type
_entity.pdbx_description
1 polymer ?
#
loop_
_entity_poly.entity_id
_entity_poly.type
_entity_poly.pdbx_seq_one_letter_code
_entity_poly.pdbx_strand_id
1 'polypeptide(L)'
;GFTMVMDKGLSLREAEDLLETSGHYIDIVKLGWATSFVYPKLKEKLAIYKENNIPVYLGGTLFEAFIVRNQFDEYRKVLDKFGLSHAEVSDGSIELEHEKKCKYIQTLSEQVTVLSEVGSKDAAKIIPPYKWINLMQKELEAGAWKVIGEAREGGNVGLFRGTGEVRSGLVEEILTKIPSEKIIWEAPIKEQQVWFVKLLGANVNLGNIAPNEVIPLETIRLGLRGDTFDLFL
;
A
#
# COMPACT_ATOMS: atom_id res chain seq x y z
N GLY A 1 14.64 1.81 3.17
CA GLY A 1 13.58 1.68 2.13
C GLY A 1 12.24 2.04 2.73
N PHE A 2 11.21 2.24 1.90
CA PHE A 2 9.89 2.68 2.37
C PHE A 2 9.09 1.55 3.05
N THR A 3 8.40 1.85 4.13
CA THR A 3 7.57 0.93 4.93
C THR A 3 6.16 1.50 5.11
N MET A 4 5.19 0.86 4.46
CA MET A 4 3.78 1.15 4.60
C MET A 4 3.10 0.12 5.51
N VAL A 5 2.67 0.57 6.69
CA VAL A 5 2.01 -0.27 7.69
C VAL A 5 0.51 -0.35 7.43
N MET A 6 -0.08 -1.52 7.64
CA MET A 6 -1.53 -1.71 7.62
C MET A 6 -2.11 -1.71 9.04
N ASP A 7 -2.86 -0.67 9.39
CA ASP A 7 -3.67 -0.62 10.61
C ASP A 7 -5.11 -1.07 10.30
N LYS A 8 -5.52 -2.22 10.84
CA LYS A 8 -6.86 -2.80 10.62
C LYS A 8 -7.86 -2.50 11.74
N GLY A 9 -7.52 -1.59 12.67
CA GLY A 9 -8.36 -1.28 13.81
C GLY A 9 -7.63 -1.25 15.15
N LEU A 10 -6.35 -0.91 15.19
CA LEU A 10 -5.61 -0.66 16.43
C LEU A 10 -6.43 0.28 17.34
N SER A 11 -6.46 0.03 18.63
CA SER A 11 -6.93 1.02 19.60
C SER A 11 -6.01 2.26 19.57
N LEU A 12 -6.43 3.33 20.24
CA LEU A 12 -5.59 4.53 20.37
C LEU A 12 -4.26 4.19 21.07
N ARG A 13 -4.31 3.36 22.12
CA ARG A 13 -3.11 2.94 22.85
C ARG A 13 -2.20 2.05 22.04
N GLU A 14 -2.76 1.08 21.29
CA GLU A 14 -1.93 0.25 20.41
C GLU A 14 -1.28 1.06 19.28
N ALA A 15 -1.92 2.14 18.82
CA ALA A 15 -1.29 3.08 17.90
C ALA A 15 -0.15 3.85 18.59
N GLU A 16 -0.35 4.36 19.81
CA GLU A 16 0.71 4.98 20.61
C GLU A 16 1.90 4.03 20.83
N ASP A 17 1.63 2.81 21.29
CA ASP A 17 2.64 1.76 21.57
C ASP A 17 3.42 1.36 20.29
N LEU A 18 2.73 1.29 19.14
CA LEU A 18 3.36 1.04 17.85
C LEU A 18 4.38 2.13 17.51
N LEU A 19 3.99 3.40 17.70
CA LEU A 19 4.81 4.55 17.36
C LEU A 19 5.98 4.72 18.33
N GLU A 20 5.77 4.45 19.62
CA GLU A 20 6.83 4.47 20.64
C GLU A 20 7.99 3.53 20.26
N THR A 21 7.65 2.33 19.79
CA THR A 21 8.65 1.28 19.55
C THR A 21 9.25 1.31 18.14
N SER A 22 8.46 1.69 17.14
CA SER A 22 8.79 1.48 15.73
C SER A 22 8.47 2.65 14.81
N GLY A 23 8.00 3.78 15.34
CA GLY A 23 7.55 4.92 14.54
C GLY A 23 8.59 5.46 13.56
N HIS A 24 9.87 5.42 13.91
CA HIS A 24 10.97 5.88 13.04
C HIS A 24 11.28 4.95 11.86
N TYR A 25 10.66 3.76 11.81
CA TYR A 25 10.74 2.83 10.67
C TYR A 25 9.46 2.81 9.83
N ILE A 26 8.48 3.67 10.13
CA ILE A 26 7.19 3.74 9.43
C ILE A 26 7.14 5.02 8.60
N ASP A 27 6.97 4.89 7.29
CA ASP A 27 6.85 6.04 6.39
C ASP A 27 5.41 6.48 6.17
N ILE A 28 4.45 5.53 6.23
CA ILE A 28 3.03 5.81 6.02
C ILE A 28 2.17 4.70 6.64
N VAL A 29 0.95 5.04 7.07
CA VAL A 29 -0.03 4.06 7.56
C VAL A 29 -1.26 4.04 6.63
N LYS A 30 -1.62 2.84 6.17
CA LYS A 30 -2.92 2.54 5.55
C LYS A 30 -3.91 2.14 6.64
N LEU A 31 -5.04 2.83 6.76
CA LEU A 31 -6.19 2.32 7.52
C LEU A 31 -6.95 1.31 6.66
N GLY A 32 -6.78 0.03 7.00
CA GLY A 32 -7.09 -1.14 6.18
C GLY A 32 -8.55 -1.26 5.75
N TRP A 33 -8.71 -1.55 4.46
CA TRP A 33 -9.89 -1.34 3.61
C TRP A 33 -10.73 -0.12 4.00
N ALA A 34 -11.89 -0.34 4.62
CA ALA A 34 -12.86 0.68 4.99
C ALA A 34 -13.06 0.74 6.51
N THR A 35 -12.08 0.26 7.29
CA THR A 35 -12.13 0.26 8.77
C THR A 35 -12.34 1.66 9.34
N SER A 36 -11.78 2.69 8.71
CA SER A 36 -11.97 4.09 9.11
C SER A 36 -13.43 4.53 9.13
N PHE A 37 -14.30 3.94 8.30
CA PHE A 37 -15.72 4.27 8.26
C PHE A 37 -16.46 3.87 9.55
N VAL A 38 -15.99 2.81 10.21
CA VAL A 38 -16.62 2.25 11.42
C VAL A 38 -15.81 2.48 12.69
N TYR A 39 -14.64 3.12 12.59
CA TYR A 39 -13.78 3.37 13.75
C TYR A 39 -14.32 4.56 14.57
N PRO A 40 -14.74 4.36 15.84
CA PRO A 40 -15.49 5.36 16.59
C PRO A 40 -14.69 6.61 16.96
N LYS A 41 -13.36 6.49 17.04
CA LYS A 41 -12.43 7.56 17.47
C LYS A 41 -11.44 7.93 16.37
N LEU A 42 -11.93 8.02 15.12
CA LEU A 42 -11.06 8.18 13.96
C LEU A 42 -10.25 9.47 14.04
N LYS A 43 -10.86 10.57 14.51
CA LYS A 43 -10.17 11.86 14.62
C LYS A 43 -9.00 11.78 15.60
N GLU A 44 -9.20 11.13 16.73
CA GLU A 44 -8.19 10.93 17.77
C GLU A 44 -7.07 10.04 17.27
N LYS A 45 -7.39 8.94 16.56
CA LYS A 45 -6.37 8.08 15.94
C LYS A 45 -5.52 8.84 14.93
N LEU A 46 -6.15 9.64 14.06
CA LEU A 46 -5.43 10.44 13.07
C LEU A 46 -4.54 11.50 13.73
N ALA A 47 -4.97 12.08 14.85
CA ALA A 47 -4.16 13.02 15.63
C ALA A 47 -2.86 12.37 16.15
N ILE A 48 -2.94 11.14 16.69
CA ILE A 48 -1.78 10.39 17.18
C ILE A 48 -0.71 10.22 16.09
N TYR A 49 -1.11 9.75 14.90
CA TYR A 49 -0.17 9.60 13.78
C TYR A 49 0.38 10.95 13.30
N LYS A 50 -0.46 11.98 13.24
CA LYS A 50 -0.08 13.32 12.81
C LYS A 50 0.93 13.97 13.77
N GLU A 51 0.74 13.84 15.08
CA GLU A 51 1.66 14.36 16.10
C GLU A 51 3.06 13.72 16.01
N ASN A 52 3.14 12.50 15.47
CA ASN A 52 4.38 11.78 15.20
C ASN A 52 4.89 11.94 13.75
N ASN A 53 4.32 12.87 12.98
CA ASN A 53 4.67 13.14 11.58
C ASN A 53 4.54 11.94 10.63
N ILE A 54 3.64 11.00 10.92
CA ILE A 54 3.39 9.83 10.07
C ILE A 54 2.12 10.09 9.25
N PRO A 55 2.24 10.20 7.91
CA PRO A 55 1.08 10.34 7.05
C PRO A 55 0.17 9.11 7.14
N VAL A 56 -1.13 9.35 7.00
CA VAL A 56 -2.15 8.31 6.99
C VAL A 56 -2.99 8.47 5.74
N TYR A 57 -3.42 7.35 5.17
CA TYR A 57 -4.45 7.35 4.14
C TYR A 57 -5.49 6.25 4.40
N LEU A 58 -6.67 6.42 3.80
CA LEU A 58 -7.77 5.45 3.92
C LEU A 58 -7.66 4.42 2.79
N GLY A 59 -7.80 3.14 3.09
CA GLY A 59 -7.70 2.09 2.09
C GLY A 59 -8.63 2.32 0.89
N GLY A 60 -8.17 1.97 -0.30
CA GLY A 60 -8.82 2.26 -1.58
C GLY A 60 -10.19 1.60 -1.73
N THR A 61 -10.45 0.52 -0.98
CA THR A 61 -11.80 -0.08 -0.90
C THR A 61 -12.85 0.92 -0.39
N LEU A 62 -12.46 1.86 0.49
CA LEU A 62 -13.36 2.94 0.89
C LEU A 62 -13.62 3.89 -0.28
N PHE A 63 -12.58 4.30 -1.02
CA PHE A 63 -12.73 5.09 -2.25
C PHE A 63 -13.69 4.40 -3.23
N GLU A 64 -13.51 3.11 -3.50
CA GLU A 64 -14.38 2.32 -4.37
C GLU A 64 -15.84 2.34 -3.91
N ALA A 65 -16.09 2.32 -2.59
CA ALA A 65 -17.42 2.42 -2.02
C ALA A 65 -18.09 3.78 -2.31
N PHE A 66 -17.34 4.88 -2.37
CA PHE A 66 -17.87 6.18 -2.82
C PHE A 66 -18.09 6.20 -4.34
N ILE A 67 -17.17 5.62 -5.12
CA ILE A 67 -17.28 5.62 -6.60
C ILE A 67 -18.51 4.85 -7.07
N VAL A 68 -18.79 3.67 -6.55
CA VAL A 68 -19.97 2.88 -6.96
C VAL A 68 -21.30 3.58 -6.63
N ARG A 69 -21.28 4.58 -5.74
CA ARG A 69 -22.43 5.40 -5.35
C ARG A 69 -22.48 6.74 -6.09
N ASN A 70 -21.56 7.00 -7.02
CA ASN A 70 -21.36 8.29 -7.68
C ASN A 70 -21.07 9.44 -6.70
N GLN A 71 -20.34 9.16 -5.62
CA GLN A 71 -20.06 10.09 -4.53
C GLN A 71 -18.59 10.54 -4.49
N PHE A 72 -17.94 10.69 -5.64
CA PHE A 72 -16.53 11.08 -5.70
C PHE A 72 -16.24 12.43 -5.02
N ASP A 73 -17.10 13.44 -5.21
CA ASP A 73 -16.92 14.74 -4.53
C ASP A 73 -17.10 14.65 -3.02
N GLU A 74 -17.95 13.75 -2.53
CA GLU A 74 -18.09 13.50 -1.08
C GLU A 74 -16.85 12.81 -0.52
N TYR A 75 -16.20 11.92 -1.28
CA TYR A 75 -14.91 11.35 -0.89
C TYR A 75 -13.85 12.43 -0.72
N ARG A 76 -13.76 13.40 -1.65
CA ARG A 76 -12.84 14.54 -1.55
C ARG A 76 -13.08 15.38 -0.29
N LYS A 77 -14.35 15.65 0.03
CA LYS A 77 -14.73 16.35 1.27
C LYS A 77 -14.36 15.56 2.53
N VAL A 78 -14.38 14.23 2.48
CA VAL A 78 -13.92 13.37 3.59
C VAL A 78 -12.42 13.55 3.81
N LEU A 79 -11.61 13.61 2.74
CA LEU A 79 -10.17 13.88 2.84
C LEU A 79 -9.92 15.24 3.54
N ASP A 80 -10.63 16.29 3.11
CA ASP A 80 -10.51 17.63 3.71
C ASP A 80 -10.96 17.65 5.17
N LYS A 81 -12.11 17.03 5.48
CA LYS A 81 -12.68 16.96 6.83
C LYS A 81 -11.71 16.34 7.84
N PHE A 82 -10.92 15.37 7.42
CA PHE A 82 -9.95 14.69 8.26
C PHE A 82 -8.51 15.20 8.08
N GLY A 83 -8.30 16.18 7.20
CA GLY A 83 -6.98 16.76 6.94
C GLY A 83 -5.97 15.75 6.43
N LEU A 84 -6.41 14.80 5.60
CA LEU A 84 -5.55 13.75 5.03
C LEU A 84 -4.72 14.33 3.88
N SER A 85 -3.42 14.03 3.88
CA SER A 85 -2.49 14.46 2.84
C SER A 85 -2.28 13.42 1.75
N HIS A 86 -2.83 12.22 1.93
CA HIS A 86 -2.66 11.08 1.04
C HIS A 86 -4.01 10.36 0.80
N ALA A 87 -4.15 9.76 -0.38
CA ALA A 87 -5.31 8.94 -0.74
C ALA A 87 -4.90 7.75 -1.60
N GLU A 88 -5.61 6.63 -1.47
CA GLU A 88 -5.45 5.45 -2.33
C GLU A 88 -6.58 5.38 -3.36
N VAL A 89 -6.23 5.17 -4.63
CA VAL A 89 -7.16 4.93 -5.74
C VAL A 89 -7.00 3.50 -6.24
N SER A 90 -8.03 2.68 -6.03
CA SER A 90 -8.07 1.26 -6.40
C SER A 90 -9.36 0.93 -7.17
N ASP A 91 -9.38 -0.26 -7.75
CA ASP A 91 -10.50 -0.87 -8.48
C ASP A 91 -10.57 -2.39 -8.23
N GLY A 92 -10.20 -2.82 -7.03
CA GLY A 92 -10.08 -4.24 -6.70
C GLY A 92 -11.41 -4.93 -6.38
N SER A 93 -12.44 -4.18 -6.01
CA SER A 93 -13.78 -4.65 -5.60
C SER A 93 -14.91 -4.18 -6.51
N ILE A 94 -14.65 -3.24 -7.42
CA ILE A 94 -15.60 -2.76 -8.43
C ILE A 94 -15.02 -2.92 -9.84
N GLU A 95 -15.89 -3.01 -10.85
CA GLU A 95 -15.44 -2.87 -12.24
C GLU A 95 -15.39 -1.38 -12.59
N LEU A 96 -14.18 -0.87 -12.81
CA LEU A 96 -13.93 0.52 -13.17
C LEU A 96 -13.14 0.56 -14.48
N GLU A 97 -13.62 1.32 -15.46
CA GLU A 97 -12.85 1.60 -16.66
C GLU A 97 -11.55 2.31 -16.28
N HIS A 98 -10.42 1.79 -16.73
CA HIS A 98 -9.11 2.29 -16.33
C HIS A 98 -8.90 3.78 -16.67
N GLU A 99 -9.48 4.28 -17.76
CA GLU A 99 -9.45 5.70 -18.10
C GLU A 99 -10.18 6.57 -17.05
N LYS A 100 -11.28 6.08 -16.48
CA LYS A 100 -11.97 6.75 -15.37
C LYS A 100 -11.13 6.73 -14.10
N LYS A 101 -10.47 5.60 -13.80
CA LYS A 101 -9.50 5.51 -12.70
C LYS A 101 -8.39 6.55 -12.84
N CYS A 102 -7.79 6.68 -14.03
CA CYS A 102 -6.77 7.69 -14.31
C CYS A 102 -7.31 9.12 -14.12
N LYS A 103 -8.55 9.41 -14.52
CA LYS A 103 -9.19 10.73 -14.27
C LYS A 103 -9.37 11.02 -12.78
N TYR A 104 -9.73 10.01 -11.98
CA TYR A 104 -9.79 10.16 -10.52
C TYR A 104 -8.41 10.42 -9.92
N ILE A 105 -7.38 9.70 -10.35
CA ILE A 105 -5.99 9.94 -9.94
C ILE A 105 -5.58 11.37 -10.27
N GLN A 106 -5.78 11.80 -11.51
CA GLN A 106 -5.44 13.15 -11.96
C GLN A 106 -6.13 14.22 -11.11
N THR A 107 -7.44 14.09 -10.90
CA THR A 107 -8.21 15.06 -10.10
C THR A 107 -7.78 15.06 -8.63
N LEU A 108 -7.53 13.90 -8.03
CA LEU A 108 -7.08 13.81 -6.63
C LEU A 108 -5.64 14.30 -6.44
N SER A 109 -4.77 14.14 -7.44
CA SER A 109 -3.37 14.58 -7.38
C SER A 109 -3.21 16.10 -7.23
N GLU A 110 -4.24 16.86 -7.60
CA GLU A 110 -4.31 18.31 -7.38
C GLU A 110 -4.62 18.68 -5.92
N GLN A 111 -5.11 17.73 -5.11
CA GLN A 111 -5.55 17.92 -3.72
C GLN A 111 -4.62 17.24 -2.71
N VAL A 112 -4.20 16.00 -2.99
CA VAL A 112 -3.43 15.14 -2.08
C VAL A 112 -2.40 14.31 -2.84
N THR A 113 -1.47 13.69 -2.12
CA THR A 113 -0.54 12.71 -2.70
C THR A 113 -1.27 11.40 -2.96
N VAL A 114 -1.37 10.98 -4.22
CA VAL A 114 -2.13 9.78 -4.61
C VAL A 114 -1.22 8.56 -4.67
N LEU A 115 -1.61 7.50 -3.96
CA LEU A 115 -1.15 6.14 -4.21
C LEU A 115 -2.21 5.46 -5.09
N SER A 116 -1.81 4.76 -6.14
CA SER A 116 -2.74 3.91 -6.87
C SER A 116 -2.42 2.45 -6.60
N GLU A 117 -3.39 1.55 -6.77
CA GLU A 117 -3.20 0.11 -6.58
C GLU A 117 -3.52 -0.63 -7.87
N VAL A 118 -2.57 -1.41 -8.38
CA VAL A 118 -2.75 -2.26 -9.57
C VAL A 118 -2.80 -3.71 -9.12
N GLY A 119 -3.82 -4.43 -9.58
CA GLY A 119 -3.96 -5.86 -9.43
C GLY A 119 -5.41 -6.31 -9.38
N SER A 120 -5.65 -7.52 -8.89
CA SER A 120 -6.99 -8.07 -8.76
C SER A 120 -7.12 -8.80 -7.43
N LYS A 121 -8.22 -8.53 -6.71
CA LYS A 121 -8.58 -9.24 -5.47
C LYS A 121 -9.17 -10.63 -5.73
N ASP A 122 -9.49 -10.92 -6.98
CA ASP A 122 -9.98 -12.21 -7.46
C ASP A 122 -8.80 -13.09 -7.91
N ALA A 123 -8.61 -14.21 -7.20
CA ALA A 123 -7.56 -15.20 -7.48
C ALA A 123 -7.70 -15.87 -8.85
N ALA A 124 -8.90 -15.89 -9.44
CA ALA A 124 -9.14 -16.43 -10.78
C ALA A 124 -8.74 -15.47 -11.90
N LYS A 125 -8.66 -14.15 -11.61
CA LYS A 125 -8.28 -13.13 -12.61
C LYS A 125 -6.77 -12.96 -12.67
N ILE A 126 -6.15 -13.69 -13.58
CA ILE A 126 -4.71 -13.56 -13.86
C ILE A 126 -4.48 -12.47 -14.91
N ILE A 127 -4.03 -11.30 -14.45
CA ILE A 127 -3.60 -10.21 -15.33
C ILE A 127 -2.17 -10.52 -15.85
N PRO A 128 -1.93 -10.47 -17.17
CA PRO A 128 -0.61 -10.73 -17.75
C PRO A 128 0.36 -9.55 -17.52
N PRO A 129 1.70 -9.79 -17.50
CA PRO A 129 2.69 -8.77 -17.17
C PRO A 129 2.64 -7.48 -18.00
N TYR A 130 2.49 -7.59 -19.33
CA TYR A 130 2.40 -6.40 -20.20
C TYR A 130 1.24 -5.48 -19.82
N LYS A 131 0.14 -6.06 -19.31
CA LYS A 131 -1.04 -5.31 -18.92
C LYS A 131 -0.82 -4.62 -17.58
N TRP A 132 -0.18 -5.29 -16.61
CA TRP A 132 0.29 -4.66 -15.37
C TRP A 132 1.14 -3.43 -15.63
N ILE A 133 2.17 -3.58 -16.47
CA ILE A 133 3.08 -2.50 -16.84
C ILE A 133 2.30 -1.33 -17.44
N ASN A 134 1.44 -1.59 -18.43
CA ASN A 134 0.66 -0.54 -19.09
C ASN A 134 -0.29 0.18 -18.10
N LEU A 135 -0.90 -0.53 -17.15
CA LEU A 135 -1.74 0.09 -16.12
C LEU A 135 -0.88 0.98 -15.19
N MET A 136 0.20 0.43 -14.64
CA MET A 136 1.12 1.16 -13.76
C MET A 136 1.70 2.41 -14.42
N GLN A 137 2.14 2.33 -15.69
CA GLN A 137 2.65 3.48 -16.43
C GLN A 137 1.60 4.59 -16.55
N LYS A 138 0.38 4.23 -16.97
CA LYS A 138 -0.70 5.19 -17.15
C LYS A 138 -1.16 5.81 -15.82
N GLU A 139 -1.16 5.05 -14.72
CA GLU A 139 -1.50 5.58 -13.40
C GLU A 139 -0.43 6.54 -12.87
N LEU A 140 0.86 6.25 -13.11
CA LEU A 140 1.96 7.19 -12.84
C LEU A 140 1.87 8.46 -13.68
N GLU A 141 1.61 8.33 -14.99
CA GLU A 141 1.40 9.45 -15.92
C GLU A 141 0.19 10.32 -15.53
N ALA A 142 -0.85 9.70 -14.95
CA ALA A 142 -2.03 10.40 -14.45
C ALA A 142 -1.76 11.20 -13.16
N GLY A 143 -0.61 11.03 -12.52
CA GLY A 143 -0.22 11.80 -11.32
C GLY A 143 -0.11 10.97 -10.04
N ALA A 144 -0.17 9.63 -10.11
CA ALA A 144 0.12 8.81 -8.94
C ALA A 144 1.58 9.01 -8.50
N TRP A 145 1.79 9.20 -7.20
CA TRP A 145 3.12 9.34 -6.60
C TRP A 145 3.87 8.00 -6.61
N LYS A 146 3.16 6.94 -6.23
CA LYS A 146 3.61 5.55 -6.26
C LYS A 146 2.45 4.64 -6.65
N VAL A 147 2.78 3.51 -7.28
CA VAL A 147 1.84 2.44 -7.62
C VAL A 147 2.07 1.25 -6.69
N ILE A 148 1.00 0.72 -6.12
CA ILE A 148 1.01 -0.42 -5.22
C ILE A 148 0.79 -1.68 -6.07
N GLY A 149 1.66 -2.67 -5.90
CA GLY A 149 1.41 -4.01 -6.41
C GLY A 149 0.55 -4.79 -5.43
N GLU A 150 -0.71 -5.04 -5.79
CA GLU A 150 -1.72 -5.67 -4.91
C GLU A 150 -1.37 -7.12 -4.56
N ALA A 151 -1.54 -7.45 -3.29
CA ALA A 151 -1.40 -8.79 -2.74
C ALA A 151 -2.51 -9.16 -1.74
N ARG A 152 -3.36 -8.19 -1.37
CA ARG A 152 -4.23 -8.21 -0.20
C ARG A 152 -3.44 -8.42 1.10
N GLU A 153 -4.16 -8.41 2.21
CA GLU A 153 -3.59 -8.74 3.53
C GLU A 153 -3.08 -10.20 3.60
N GLY A 154 -3.72 -11.12 2.86
CA GLY A 154 -3.37 -12.54 2.89
C GLY A 154 -2.13 -12.91 2.08
N GLY A 155 -1.61 -11.99 1.25
CA GLY A 155 -0.42 -12.25 0.43
C GLY A 155 -0.59 -13.41 -0.55
N ASN A 156 -1.80 -13.64 -1.08
CA ASN A 156 -2.13 -14.86 -1.83
C ASN A 156 -2.86 -14.59 -3.16
N VAL A 157 -2.84 -13.34 -3.62
CA VAL A 157 -3.40 -12.92 -4.92
C VAL A 157 -2.45 -11.92 -5.58
N GLY A 158 -2.77 -11.51 -6.82
CA GLY A 158 -2.05 -10.45 -7.53
C GLY A 158 -0.59 -10.82 -7.79
N LEU A 159 0.33 -10.24 -7.00
CA LEU A 159 1.77 -10.53 -7.02
C LEU A 159 2.11 -11.98 -6.62
N PHE A 160 1.22 -12.62 -5.86
CA PHE A 160 1.44 -13.96 -5.33
C PHE A 160 0.47 -14.97 -5.94
N ARG A 161 0.89 -16.22 -5.98
CA ARG A 161 0.01 -17.36 -6.24
C ARG A 161 -0.86 -17.62 -4.99
N GLY A 162 -1.90 -18.42 -5.14
CA GLY A 162 -2.74 -18.85 -4.00
C GLY A 162 -1.97 -19.56 -2.87
N THR A 163 -0.77 -20.07 -3.17
CA THR A 163 0.17 -20.67 -2.21
C THR A 163 1.00 -19.66 -1.41
N GLY A 164 0.94 -18.37 -1.76
CA GLY A 164 1.80 -17.31 -1.22
C GLY A 164 3.14 -17.14 -1.95
N GLU A 165 3.43 -18.02 -2.91
CA GLU A 165 4.65 -17.96 -3.73
C GLU A 165 4.63 -16.72 -4.64
N VAL A 166 5.76 -16.02 -4.69
CA VAL A 166 5.92 -14.84 -5.54
C VAL A 166 5.87 -15.22 -7.01
N ARG A 167 5.12 -14.46 -7.81
CA ARG A 167 5.17 -14.55 -9.27
C ARG A 167 6.43 -13.83 -9.77
N SER A 168 7.60 -14.42 -9.55
CA SER A 168 8.91 -13.80 -9.86
C SER A 168 8.98 -13.23 -11.29
N GLY A 169 8.59 -14.01 -12.30
CA GLY A 169 8.59 -13.54 -13.69
C GLY A 169 7.65 -12.36 -13.97
N LEU A 170 6.58 -12.16 -13.19
CA LEU A 170 5.76 -10.95 -13.26
C LEU A 170 6.52 -9.75 -12.67
N VAL A 171 7.12 -9.93 -11.49
CA VAL A 171 7.86 -8.87 -10.80
C VAL A 171 9.06 -8.42 -11.63
N GLU A 172 9.86 -9.36 -12.13
CA GLU A 172 11.03 -9.08 -12.97
C GLU A 172 10.64 -8.32 -14.23
N GLU A 173 9.56 -8.73 -14.91
CA GLU A 173 9.07 -8.05 -16.12
C GLU A 173 8.63 -6.60 -15.81
N ILE A 174 7.91 -6.38 -14.70
CA ILE A 174 7.53 -5.03 -14.23
C ILE A 174 8.79 -4.17 -14.01
N LEU A 175 9.80 -4.71 -13.34
CA LEU A 175 11.05 -4.01 -13.03
C LEU A 175 11.86 -3.62 -14.28
N THR A 176 11.61 -4.24 -15.44
CA THR A 176 12.24 -3.81 -16.70
C THR A 176 11.68 -2.49 -17.25
N LYS A 177 10.48 -2.08 -16.81
CA LYS A 177 9.75 -0.92 -17.36
C LYS A 177 9.38 0.13 -16.33
N ILE A 178 9.16 -0.25 -15.08
CA ILE A 178 8.77 0.65 -14.00
C ILE A 178 9.90 0.73 -12.99
N PRO A 179 10.40 1.94 -12.66
CA PRO A 179 11.43 2.11 -11.64
C PRO A 179 10.96 1.60 -10.28
N SER A 180 11.81 0.86 -9.56
CA SER A 180 11.44 0.20 -8.30
C SER A 180 11.06 1.19 -7.21
N GLU A 181 11.65 2.39 -7.21
CA GLU A 181 11.36 3.46 -6.29
C GLU A 181 9.95 4.05 -6.47
N LYS A 182 9.32 3.83 -7.62
CA LYS A 182 7.93 4.23 -7.91
C LYS A 182 6.90 3.18 -7.50
N ILE A 183 7.33 2.00 -7.08
CA ILE A 183 6.45 0.89 -6.71
C ILE A 183 6.47 0.72 -5.19
N ILE A 184 5.33 0.38 -4.59
CA ILE A 184 5.26 -0.24 -3.26
C ILE A 184 4.78 -1.67 -3.47
N TRP A 185 5.56 -2.65 -3.03
CA TRP A 185 5.18 -4.06 -3.14
C TRP A 185 4.46 -4.48 -1.87
N GLU A 186 3.19 -4.87 -1.95
CA GLU A 186 2.55 -5.46 -0.79
C GLU A 186 3.22 -6.81 -0.45
N ALA A 187 3.69 -6.94 0.79
CA ALA A 187 4.41 -8.11 1.28
C ALA A 187 4.04 -8.38 2.75
N PRO A 188 2.78 -8.75 3.03
CA PRO A 188 2.29 -8.88 4.40
C PRO A 188 2.96 -9.99 5.22
N ILE A 189 3.53 -11.02 4.58
CA ILE A 189 4.18 -12.14 5.28
C ILE A 189 5.71 -12.09 5.13
N LYS A 190 6.41 -12.56 6.16
CA LYS A 190 7.87 -12.53 6.28
C LYS A 190 8.58 -13.09 5.04
N GLU A 191 8.15 -14.23 4.51
CA GLU A 191 8.79 -14.86 3.35
C GLU A 191 8.80 -13.94 2.12
N GLN A 192 7.74 -13.14 1.94
CA GLN A 192 7.62 -12.18 0.84
C GLN A 192 8.52 -10.97 1.07
N GLN A 193 8.58 -10.47 2.31
CA GLN A 193 9.48 -9.38 2.70
C GLN A 193 10.95 -9.75 2.44
N VAL A 194 11.37 -10.94 2.90
CA VAL A 194 12.71 -11.47 2.66
C VAL A 194 12.98 -11.58 1.16
N TRP A 195 12.04 -12.11 0.38
CA TRP A 195 12.21 -12.27 -1.07
C TRP A 195 12.46 -10.91 -1.77
N PHE A 196 11.66 -9.90 -1.46
CA PHE A 196 11.84 -8.56 -2.04
C PHE A 196 13.12 -7.89 -1.58
N VAL A 197 13.53 -8.03 -0.32
CA VAL A 197 14.80 -7.49 0.18
C VAL A 197 15.99 -8.19 -0.51
N LYS A 198 15.91 -9.50 -0.78
CA LYS A 198 16.94 -10.22 -1.54
C LYS A 198 17.03 -9.76 -3.00
N LEU A 199 15.89 -9.50 -3.63
CA LEU A 199 15.85 -9.08 -5.03
C LEU A 199 16.27 -7.62 -5.24
N LEU A 200 15.75 -6.71 -4.41
CA LEU A 200 15.82 -5.26 -4.62
C LEU A 200 16.69 -4.53 -3.58
N GLY A 201 17.24 -5.25 -2.60
CA GLY A 201 18.04 -4.71 -1.52
C GLY A 201 17.22 -4.12 -0.37
N ALA A 202 17.93 -3.69 0.68
CA ALA A 202 17.34 -3.12 1.90
C ALA A 202 16.47 -1.87 1.67
N ASN A 203 16.61 -1.22 0.51
CA ASN A 203 15.88 -0.01 0.16
C ASN A 203 14.55 -0.23 -0.58
N VAL A 204 14.14 -1.48 -0.79
CA VAL A 204 12.85 -1.80 -1.39
C VAL A 204 11.68 -1.20 -0.61
N ASN A 205 10.68 -0.69 -1.34
CA ASN A 205 9.44 -0.16 -0.75
C ASN A 205 8.45 -1.31 -0.53
N LEU A 206 8.03 -1.52 0.72
CA LEU A 206 7.11 -2.59 1.09
C LEU A 206 5.84 -2.02 1.71
N GLY A 207 4.72 -2.67 1.41
CA GLY A 207 3.40 -2.33 1.90
C GLY A 207 2.68 -3.49 2.56
N ASN A 208 1.59 -3.17 3.24
CA ASN A 208 0.82 -4.11 4.07
C ASN A 208 1.64 -4.75 5.20
N ILE A 209 2.64 -4.04 5.71
CA ILE A 209 3.42 -4.52 6.85
C ILE A 209 2.52 -4.50 8.09
N ALA A 210 2.41 -5.64 8.77
CA ALA A 210 1.64 -5.71 9.99
C ALA A 210 2.31 -4.86 11.08
N PRO A 211 1.56 -4.22 12.00
CA PRO A 211 2.13 -3.39 13.06
C PRO A 211 3.22 -4.09 13.87
N ASN A 212 3.04 -5.38 14.17
CA ASN A 212 3.99 -6.20 14.92
C ASN A 212 5.17 -6.73 14.07
N GLU A 213 5.18 -6.50 12.75
CA GLU A 213 6.24 -6.93 11.84
C GLU A 213 7.17 -5.78 11.42
N VAL A 214 6.97 -4.54 11.90
CA VAL A 214 7.83 -3.40 11.55
C VAL A 214 9.28 -3.61 12.01
N ILE A 215 9.49 -3.95 13.28
CA ILE A 215 10.84 -4.24 13.81
C ILE A 215 11.43 -5.50 13.14
N PRO A 216 10.71 -6.63 13.03
CA PRO A 216 11.19 -7.78 12.25
C PRO A 216 11.61 -7.43 10.82
N LEU A 217 10.86 -6.59 10.11
CA LEU A 217 11.23 -6.13 8.78
C LEU A 217 12.53 -5.33 8.80
N GLU A 218 12.70 -4.42 9.75
CA GLU A 218 13.93 -3.65 9.84
C GLU A 218 15.15 -4.55 10.10
N THR A 219 15.01 -5.59 10.93
CA THR A 219 16.10 -6.58 11.11
C THR A 219 16.42 -7.33 9.83
N ILE A 220 15.43 -7.59 8.96
CA ILE A 220 15.65 -8.17 7.63
C ILE A 220 16.44 -7.20 6.75
N ARG A 221 16.09 -5.90 6.75
CA ARG A 221 16.78 -4.86 5.98
C ARG A 221 18.23 -4.65 6.42
N LEU A 222 18.51 -4.81 7.71
CA LEU A 222 19.86 -4.66 8.28
C LEU A 222 20.73 -5.92 8.21
N GLY A 223 20.20 -7.05 7.72
CA GLY A 223 20.92 -8.33 7.76
C GLY A 223 21.09 -8.88 9.19
N LEU A 224 20.23 -8.49 10.12
CA LEU A 224 20.28 -8.90 11.53
C LEU A 224 19.31 -10.06 11.85
N ARG A 225 18.66 -10.61 10.82
CA ARG A 225 17.83 -11.80 10.89
C ARG A 225 18.45 -12.89 10.02
N GLY A 226 18.39 -14.14 10.47
CA GLY A 226 19.02 -15.28 9.79
C GLY A 226 18.69 -15.39 8.29
N ASP A 227 17.50 -14.95 7.88
CA ASP A 227 17.05 -14.98 6.49
C ASP A 227 17.89 -14.11 5.53
N THR A 228 18.50 -13.03 6.03
CA THR A 228 19.29 -12.04 5.27
C THR A 228 20.68 -11.78 5.85
N PHE A 229 21.13 -12.59 6.82
CA PHE A 229 22.39 -12.39 7.53
C PHE A 229 23.61 -12.26 6.61
N ASP A 230 23.69 -13.11 5.60
CA ASP A 230 24.81 -13.13 4.65
C ASP A 230 24.67 -12.14 3.48
N LEU A 231 23.57 -11.37 3.40
CA LEU A 231 23.26 -10.56 2.22
C LEU A 231 24.03 -9.23 2.16
N PHE A 232 24.45 -8.71 3.32
CA PHE A 232 25.03 -7.37 3.46
C PHE A 232 26.40 -7.39 4.15
N LEU A 233 27.07 -8.54 4.17
CA LEU A 233 28.44 -8.73 4.66
C LEU A 233 29.49 -8.34 3.62
#